data_AF-A0A0H2RFD5-F1
#
_entry.id   AF-A0A0H2RFD5-F1
#
_cell.length_a   1.000
_cell.length_b   1.000
_cell.length_c   1.000
_cell.angle_alpha   90.00
_cell.angle_beta   90.00
_cell.angle_gamma   90.00
#
_symmetry.space_group_name_H-M   'P 1'
#
loop_
_entity.id
_entity.type
_entity.pdbx_description
1 polymer ?
#
loop_
_entity_poly.entity_id
_entity_poly.type
_entity_poly.pdbx_seq_one_letter_code
_entity_poly.pdbx_strand_id
1 'polypeptide(L)'
;MIDDDRNETNSSSSNPAAGGEKSGIDSHTTHSQSSSSFLKELCEDSVSSITYSYASTWSSNYTMSNLAGPGRILGNFYSRAGSALERRIAKWANRSASKEYEKAVAAQEGYDFTVMFFCEDPKEHERACEMLLVCAKSDEVEIQLKAFTDTIQYFLEFPSDALSAFRNVFKRRQEFSDVVTFSWKRPGVEYTMNWLCRYKMASRCLSSHDNLVIEAAAKLNTDRFRALDFSSFEEIFLCCSDSTDLLLSVRLIGSHWNQKGIEEYVRRKGFDGVALLSFAKGIIARWELYFSLYGKSITVWQPFDLTDCFIYGMWRCLRDLETQALDDLSEDHAQLETWLAVFKIHYFVRSCRPPASEERSIVKSWENLSLEYLPNSEQSKLCNALLRLGSVHDPVMRKRFPPQEGSQIDVEEKTLIESYTRS
;
A
#
# COMPACT_ATOMS: atom_id res chain seq x y z
N MET A 1 59.88 35.71 9.84
CA MET A 1 60.00 34.43 9.12
C MET A 1 58.75 34.32 8.28
N ILE A 2 58.79 34.98 7.11
CA ILE A 2 59.03 34.38 5.78
C ILE A 2 57.74 33.63 5.39
N ASP A 3 56.78 34.34 4.79
CA ASP A 3 56.59 34.52 3.32
C ASP A 3 56.16 33.20 2.66
N ASP A 4 54.96 33.17 2.06
CA ASP A 4 54.88 33.07 0.59
C ASP A 4 53.45 33.22 0.05
N ASP A 5 53.34 34.18 -0.86
CA ASP A 5 52.29 34.43 -1.85
C ASP A 5 52.16 33.28 -2.87
N ARG A 6 50.96 33.11 -3.44
CA ARG A 6 50.71 32.61 -4.82
C ARG A 6 49.21 32.77 -5.13
N ASN A 7 48.77 33.92 -5.64
CA ASN A 7 48.93 34.48 -6.98
C ASN A 7 48.09 33.77 -8.05
N GLU A 8 47.06 34.50 -8.47
CA GLU A 8 46.10 34.21 -9.52
C GLU A 8 46.78 34.23 -10.89
N THR A 9 46.48 33.26 -11.74
CA THR A 9 46.76 33.34 -13.17
C THR A 9 45.53 32.97 -13.98
N ASN A 10 44.84 34.02 -14.42
CA ASN A 10 44.01 34.04 -15.61
C ASN A 10 44.80 33.50 -16.81
N SER A 11 44.20 32.58 -17.54
CA SER A 11 44.67 32.18 -18.87
C SER A 11 43.49 32.14 -19.83
N SER A 12 43.30 33.28 -20.48
CA SER A 12 42.50 33.48 -21.67
C SER A 12 43.17 32.72 -22.83
N SER A 13 42.45 31.78 -23.44
CA SER A 13 42.83 31.19 -24.73
C SER A 13 41.64 31.26 -25.68
N SER A 14 41.75 32.20 -26.60
CA SER A 14 40.96 32.34 -27.83
C SER A 14 41.42 31.32 -28.87
N ASN A 15 40.48 30.69 -29.60
CA ASN A 15 40.60 30.26 -31.01
C ASN A 15 39.32 29.55 -31.53
N PRO A 16 39.13 29.33 -32.84
CA PRO A 16 38.17 30.09 -33.63
C PRO A 16 37.02 29.24 -34.21
N ALA A 17 36.12 29.93 -34.91
CA ALA A 17 35.01 29.40 -35.68
C ALA A 17 35.40 28.26 -36.64
N ALA A 18 34.60 27.19 -36.61
CA ALA A 18 34.37 26.30 -37.74
C ALA A 18 32.92 25.85 -37.69
N GLY A 19 32.14 26.29 -38.68
CA GLY A 19 30.75 25.90 -38.86
C GLY A 19 30.64 24.42 -39.22
N GLY A 20 29.72 23.75 -38.56
CA GLY A 20 29.28 22.41 -38.90
C GLY A 20 27.82 22.30 -38.50
N GLU A 21 26.92 22.48 -39.47
CA GLU A 21 25.53 22.07 -39.36
C GLU A 21 25.49 20.56 -39.14
N LYS A 22 25.37 20.15 -37.88
CA LYS A 22 24.90 18.82 -37.51
C LYS A 22 23.47 18.98 -37.03
N SER A 23 22.54 18.56 -37.89
CA SER A 23 21.17 18.19 -37.56
C SER A 23 21.21 17.04 -36.54
N GLY A 24 21.47 17.37 -35.28
CA GLY A 24 21.27 16.50 -34.13
C GLY A 24 19.80 16.52 -33.77
N ILE A 25 19.07 15.49 -34.19
CA ILE A 25 17.78 15.15 -33.60
C ILE A 25 18.12 14.60 -32.21
N ASP A 26 18.35 15.51 -31.26
CA ASP A 26 18.40 15.17 -29.85
C ASP A 26 16.95 14.87 -29.42
N SER A 27 16.53 13.62 -29.65
CA SER A 27 15.37 13.06 -28.97
C SER A 27 15.72 12.95 -27.49
N HIS A 28 15.64 14.09 -26.80
CA HIS A 28 15.52 14.13 -25.36
C HIS A 28 14.17 13.51 -24.99
N THR A 29 14.12 12.17 -25.05
CA THR A 29 13.22 11.38 -24.22
C THR A 29 13.69 11.67 -22.81
N THR A 30 13.22 12.79 -22.27
CA THR A 30 13.21 13.08 -20.84
C THR A 30 12.36 11.98 -20.25
N HIS A 31 13.01 10.86 -19.96
CA HIS A 31 12.47 9.82 -19.10
C HIS A 31 12.29 10.48 -17.75
N SER A 32 11.14 11.16 -17.62
CA SER A 32 10.58 11.63 -16.37
C SER A 32 10.80 10.49 -15.41
N GLN A 33 11.64 10.72 -14.40
CA GLN A 33 11.89 9.77 -13.33
C GLN A 33 10.52 9.49 -12.74
N SER A 34 9.95 8.37 -13.20
CA SER A 34 8.63 7.91 -12.82
C SER A 34 8.79 7.34 -11.42
N SER A 35 8.92 8.25 -10.46
CA SER A 35 8.52 8.04 -9.08
C SER A 35 7.19 7.32 -9.16
N SER A 36 7.09 6.14 -8.56
CA SER A 36 5.84 5.40 -8.59
C SER A 36 4.72 6.33 -8.17
N SER A 37 3.72 6.43 -9.04
CA SER A 37 2.52 7.21 -8.79
C SER A 37 1.95 6.87 -7.42
N PHE A 38 2.09 5.62 -6.95
CA PHE A 38 1.63 5.19 -5.64
C PHE A 38 2.39 5.84 -4.47
N LEU A 39 3.72 5.82 -4.46
CA LEU A 39 4.48 6.46 -3.38
C LEU A 39 4.27 7.97 -3.37
N LYS A 40 4.10 8.56 -4.56
CA LYS A 40 3.76 9.96 -4.73
C LYS A 40 2.36 10.28 -4.18
N GLU A 41 1.37 9.45 -4.49
CA GLU A 41 -0.01 9.54 -3.98
C GLU A 41 -0.05 9.41 -2.44
N LEU A 42 0.75 8.51 -1.85
CA LEU A 42 0.90 8.43 -0.39
C LEU A 42 1.45 9.72 0.23
N CYS A 43 2.42 10.36 -0.43
CA CYS A 43 3.06 11.59 0.05
C CYS A 43 2.19 12.85 -0.17
N GLU A 44 1.58 13.00 -1.35
CA GLU A 44 0.85 14.22 -1.76
C GLU A 44 -0.37 14.48 -0.87
N ASP A 45 -1.09 13.43 -0.48
CA ASP A 45 -2.22 13.52 0.46
C ASP A 45 -1.77 13.93 1.87
N SER A 46 -0.51 13.68 2.22
CA SER A 46 0.02 14.08 3.51
C SER A 46 0.26 15.59 3.59
N VAL A 47 0.80 16.17 2.50
CA VAL A 47 1.16 17.59 2.41
C VAL A 47 -0.05 18.46 2.12
N SER A 48 -1.02 17.93 1.36
CA SER A 48 -2.24 18.66 0.97
C SER A 48 -3.32 18.66 2.04
N SER A 49 -3.02 18.19 3.28
CA SER A 49 -4.01 18.20 4.35
C SER A 49 -4.43 19.64 4.63
N ILE A 50 -5.63 19.93 4.16
CA ILE A 50 -6.30 21.22 4.14
C ILE A 50 -6.04 21.91 5.48
N THR A 51 -5.28 22.99 5.45
CA THR A 51 -5.14 23.90 6.59
C THR A 51 -6.49 24.59 6.74
N TYR A 52 -7.45 23.90 7.35
CA TYR A 52 -8.70 24.50 7.80
C TYR A 52 -8.33 25.45 8.93
N SER A 53 -8.08 26.70 8.59
CA SER A 53 -8.01 27.77 9.58
C SER A 53 -9.42 27.98 10.11
N TYR A 54 -9.84 27.14 11.05
CA TYR A 54 -11.08 27.35 11.79
C TYR A 54 -10.85 28.55 12.71
N ALA A 55 -11.04 29.75 12.15
CA ALA A 55 -11.08 31.00 12.89
C ALA A 55 -12.41 31.03 13.66
N SER A 56 -12.49 30.23 14.73
CA SER A 56 -13.56 30.36 15.74
C SER A 56 -13.51 31.78 16.26
N THR A 57 -14.41 32.62 15.78
CA THR A 57 -14.72 33.89 16.41
C THR A 57 -15.34 33.52 17.75
N TRP A 58 -14.51 33.42 18.79
CA TRP A 58 -14.99 33.27 20.16
C TRP A 58 -15.78 34.54 20.48
N SER A 59 -17.07 34.51 20.17
CA SER A 59 -18.04 35.50 20.57
C SER A 59 -18.16 35.41 22.09
N SER A 60 -17.27 36.09 22.80
CA SER A 60 -17.48 36.41 24.18
C SER A 60 -18.75 37.27 24.23
N ASN A 61 -19.87 36.65 24.57
CA ASN A 61 -20.97 37.35 25.20
C ASN A 61 -20.44 37.84 26.55
N TYR A 62 -19.61 38.89 26.50
CA TYR A 62 -19.19 39.69 27.64
C TYR A 62 -20.38 40.57 28.00
N THR A 63 -21.45 39.92 28.48
CA THR A 63 -22.70 40.54 28.88
C THR A 63 -22.42 41.37 30.13
N MET A 64 -22.43 42.70 29.98
CA MET A 64 -22.83 43.80 30.90
C MET A 64 -23.09 43.54 32.41
N SER A 65 -22.42 42.58 33.05
CA SER A 65 -22.61 42.19 34.46
C SER A 65 -21.65 42.88 35.42
N ASN A 66 -20.89 43.87 34.93
CA ASN A 66 -19.93 44.61 35.75
C ASN A 66 -20.54 45.81 36.48
N LEU A 67 -21.88 45.88 36.59
CA LEU A 67 -22.55 46.87 37.43
C LEU A 67 -22.43 46.45 38.91
N ALA A 68 -21.99 47.37 39.77
CA ALA A 68 -21.87 47.13 41.20
C ALA A 68 -23.25 46.90 41.83
N GLY A 69 -23.49 45.72 42.38
CA GLY A 69 -24.74 45.39 43.07
C GLY A 69 -24.78 43.94 43.58
N PRO A 70 -25.79 43.57 44.40
CA PRO A 70 -25.97 42.21 44.94
C PRO A 70 -25.96 41.12 43.86
N GLY A 71 -26.42 41.44 42.64
CA GLY A 71 -26.38 40.54 41.48
C GLY A 71 -24.97 40.10 41.08
N ARG A 72 -23.92 40.90 41.34
CA ARG A 72 -22.52 40.53 41.04
C ARG A 72 -22.00 39.42 41.97
N ILE A 73 -22.37 39.47 43.25
CA ILE A 73 -22.00 38.41 44.22
C ILE A 73 -22.68 37.10 43.83
N LEU A 74 -23.97 37.18 43.48
CA LEU A 74 -24.73 36.01 43.06
C LEU A 74 -24.23 35.43 41.72
N GLY A 75 -23.91 36.28 40.74
CA GLY A 75 -23.31 35.87 39.47
C GLY A 75 -21.95 35.20 39.67
N ASN A 76 -21.06 35.77 40.47
CA ASN A 76 -19.76 35.16 40.80
C ASN A 76 -19.92 33.80 41.49
N PHE A 77 -20.90 33.68 42.38
CA PHE A 77 -21.19 32.41 43.05
C PHE A 77 -21.63 31.34 42.05
N TYR A 78 -22.59 31.64 41.17
CA TYR A 78 -23.04 30.67 40.15
C TYR A 78 -21.95 30.34 39.13
N SER A 79 -21.15 31.31 38.69
CA SER A 79 -19.99 31.04 37.81
C SER A 79 -19.00 30.10 38.49
N ARG A 80 -18.70 30.32 39.78
CA ARG A 80 -17.79 29.44 40.53
C ARG A 80 -18.37 28.05 40.73
N ALA A 81 -19.68 27.94 41.01
CA ALA A 81 -20.37 26.67 41.15
C ALA A 81 -20.42 25.91 39.81
N GLY A 82 -20.74 26.59 38.71
CA GLY A 82 -20.72 26.06 37.35
C GLY A 82 -19.33 25.53 36.98
N SER A 83 -18.28 26.36 37.13
CA SER A 83 -16.91 25.93 36.83
C SER A 83 -16.40 24.79 37.74
N ALA A 84 -16.93 24.64 38.96
CA ALA A 84 -16.61 23.51 39.83
C ALA A 84 -17.32 22.23 39.39
N LEU A 85 -18.57 22.35 38.95
CA LEU A 85 -19.36 21.25 38.37
C LEU A 85 -18.74 20.76 37.06
N GLU A 86 -18.44 21.68 36.14
CA GLU A 86 -17.76 21.38 34.86
C GLU A 86 -16.45 20.64 35.10
N ARG A 87 -15.62 21.09 36.05
CA ARG A 87 -14.37 20.39 36.42
C ARG A 87 -14.60 18.99 36.96
N ARG A 88 -15.66 18.77 37.76
CA ARG A 88 -15.98 17.43 38.29
C ARG A 88 -16.48 16.50 37.19
N ILE A 89 -17.36 16.98 36.32
CA ILE A 89 -17.87 16.23 35.17
C ILE A 89 -16.72 15.88 34.23
N ALA A 90 -15.87 16.86 33.87
CA ALA A 90 -14.69 16.63 33.04
C ALA A 90 -13.75 15.60 33.67
N LYS A 91 -13.50 15.66 34.99
CA LYS A 91 -12.66 14.68 35.68
C LYS A 91 -13.25 13.27 35.66
N TRP A 92 -14.57 13.13 35.77
CA TRP A 92 -15.24 11.83 35.70
C TRP A 92 -15.25 11.28 34.28
N ALA A 93 -15.55 12.12 33.29
CA ALA A 93 -15.45 11.76 31.88
C ALA A 93 -14.03 11.29 31.52
N ASN A 94 -13.01 12.04 31.93
CA ASN A 94 -11.61 11.66 31.70
C ASN A 94 -11.25 10.33 32.36
N ARG A 95 -11.70 10.08 33.60
CA ARG A 95 -11.44 8.80 34.27
C ARG A 95 -12.14 7.62 33.59
N SER A 96 -13.35 7.82 33.10
CA SER A 96 -14.07 6.77 32.36
C SER A 96 -13.35 6.47 31.04
N ALA A 97 -13.00 7.51 30.28
CA ALA A 97 -12.27 7.39 29.02
C ALA A 97 -10.90 6.72 29.22
N SER A 98 -10.15 7.08 30.26
CA SER A 98 -8.87 6.41 30.57
C SER A 98 -9.04 4.92 30.87
N LYS A 99 -10.08 4.52 31.61
CA LYS A 99 -10.34 3.10 31.90
C LYS A 99 -10.76 2.32 30.65
N GLU A 100 -11.57 2.92 29.79
CA GLU A 100 -11.96 2.32 28.52
C GLU A 100 -10.77 2.16 27.59
N TYR A 101 -9.89 3.15 27.55
CA TYR A 101 -8.62 3.11 26.82
C TYR A 101 -7.71 2.00 27.34
N GLU A 102 -7.45 1.93 28.64
CA GLU A 102 -6.63 0.87 29.25
C GLU A 102 -7.18 -0.53 28.93
N LYS A 103 -8.51 -0.70 28.97
CA LYS A 103 -9.18 -1.95 28.59
C LYS A 103 -8.98 -2.28 27.11
N ALA A 104 -9.11 -1.29 26.23
CA ALA A 104 -8.94 -1.48 24.79
C ALA A 104 -7.50 -1.87 24.43
N VAL A 105 -6.51 -1.21 25.04
CA VAL A 105 -5.09 -1.54 24.86
C VAL A 105 -4.78 -2.95 25.37
N ALA A 106 -5.27 -3.31 26.57
CA ALA A 106 -5.09 -4.65 27.11
C ALA A 106 -5.72 -5.74 26.22
N ALA A 107 -6.94 -5.51 25.71
CA ALA A 107 -7.61 -6.42 24.78
C ALA A 107 -6.81 -6.59 23.48
N GLN A 108 -6.23 -5.51 22.99
CA GLN A 108 -5.38 -5.53 21.80
C GLN A 108 -4.13 -6.38 22.01
N GLU A 109 -3.47 -6.32 23.17
CA GLU A 109 -2.29 -7.12 23.50
C GLU A 109 -2.60 -8.62 23.69
N GLY A 110 -3.80 -8.96 24.16
CA GLY A 110 -4.20 -10.32 24.54
C GLY A 110 -4.78 -11.21 23.43
N TYR A 111 -4.76 -10.80 22.16
CA TYR A 111 -5.47 -11.47 21.04
C TYR A 111 -7.01 -11.54 21.21
N ASP A 112 -7.58 -10.70 22.07
CA ASP A 112 -8.99 -10.78 22.46
C ASP A 112 -9.95 -10.42 21.29
N PHE A 113 -9.53 -9.49 20.42
CA PHE A 113 -10.34 -9.06 19.29
C PHE A 113 -10.61 -10.16 18.26
N THR A 114 -9.63 -11.03 17.99
CA THR A 114 -9.82 -12.16 17.07
C THR A 114 -10.86 -13.11 17.63
N VAL A 115 -10.81 -13.41 18.94
CA VAL A 115 -11.80 -14.24 19.61
C VAL A 115 -13.20 -13.61 19.54
N MET A 116 -13.31 -12.29 19.70
CA MET A 116 -14.58 -11.57 19.57
C MET A 116 -15.17 -11.71 18.16
N PHE A 117 -14.36 -11.62 17.10
CA PHE A 117 -14.82 -11.77 15.70
C PHE A 117 -15.09 -13.21 15.26
N PHE A 118 -14.56 -14.20 15.97
CA PHE A 118 -14.95 -15.61 15.78
C PHE A 118 -16.26 -15.96 16.51
N CYS A 119 -16.77 -15.08 17.37
CA CYS A 119 -18.05 -15.29 18.03
C CYS A 119 -19.19 -15.02 17.03
N GLU A 120 -20.21 -15.86 16.99
CA GLU A 120 -21.39 -15.60 16.14
C GLU A 120 -22.25 -14.42 16.65
N ASP A 121 -21.91 -13.81 17.79
CA ASP A 121 -22.66 -12.69 18.38
C ASP A 121 -22.24 -11.33 17.77
N PRO A 122 -23.12 -10.66 17.01
CA PRO A 122 -22.83 -9.35 16.44
C PRO A 122 -22.46 -8.28 17.47
N LYS A 123 -22.89 -8.43 18.73
CA LYS A 123 -22.55 -7.47 19.80
C LYS A 123 -21.10 -7.54 20.20
N GLU A 124 -20.49 -8.73 20.16
CA GLU A 124 -19.05 -8.87 20.42
C GLU A 124 -18.23 -8.28 19.26
N HIS A 125 -18.71 -8.39 18.01
CA HIS A 125 -18.12 -7.68 16.86
C HIS A 125 -18.15 -6.16 17.06
N GLU A 126 -19.32 -5.62 17.40
CA GLU A 126 -19.45 -4.18 17.67
C GLU A 126 -18.54 -3.73 18.81
N ARG A 127 -18.43 -4.53 19.87
CA ARG A 127 -17.55 -4.25 21.00
C ARG A 127 -16.06 -4.23 20.60
N ALA A 128 -15.63 -5.17 19.77
CA ALA A 128 -14.27 -5.18 19.22
C ALA A 128 -14.02 -3.93 18.37
N CYS A 129 -14.95 -3.59 17.47
CA CYS A 129 -14.90 -2.35 16.69
C CYS A 129 -14.78 -1.10 17.57
N GLU A 130 -15.53 -1.01 18.67
CA GLU A 130 -15.44 0.13 19.59
C GLU A 130 -14.06 0.27 20.22
N MET A 131 -13.46 -0.84 20.66
CA MET A 131 -12.11 -0.83 21.24
C MET A 131 -11.06 -0.45 20.20
N LEU A 132 -11.17 -0.95 18.97
CA LEU A 132 -10.28 -0.55 17.87
C LEU A 132 -10.37 0.95 17.57
N LEU A 133 -11.57 1.53 17.55
CA LEU A 133 -11.75 2.98 17.37
C LEU A 133 -11.13 3.80 18.51
N VAL A 134 -11.13 3.27 19.74
CA VAL A 134 -10.45 3.91 20.88
C VAL A 134 -8.94 3.84 20.71
N CYS A 135 -8.37 2.68 20.38
CA CYS A 135 -6.94 2.53 20.14
C CYS A 135 -6.46 3.36 18.93
N ALA A 136 -7.26 3.45 17.86
CA ALA A 136 -6.96 4.25 16.68
C ALA A 136 -6.84 5.76 16.97
N LYS A 137 -7.54 6.24 18.01
CA LYS A 137 -7.46 7.63 18.52
C LYS A 137 -6.30 7.85 19.50
N SER A 138 -5.47 6.83 19.80
CA SER A 138 -4.36 6.95 20.75
C SER A 138 -3.33 7.99 20.32
N ASP A 139 -2.70 8.64 21.30
CA ASP A 139 -1.54 9.50 21.09
C ASP A 139 -0.24 8.71 20.82
N GLU A 140 -0.25 7.40 21.08
CA GLU A 140 0.88 6.51 20.86
C GLU A 140 0.83 5.89 19.46
N VAL A 141 1.83 6.21 18.64
CA VAL A 141 1.89 5.83 17.21
C VAL A 141 1.84 4.32 17.01
N GLU A 142 2.46 3.54 17.90
CA GLU A 142 2.48 2.08 17.83
C GLU A 142 1.09 1.47 18.10
N ILE A 143 0.34 2.03 19.05
CA ILE A 143 -1.03 1.59 19.36
C ILE A 143 -1.96 1.91 18.18
N GLN A 144 -1.84 3.11 17.59
CA GLN A 144 -2.58 3.46 16.37
C GLN A 144 -2.27 2.50 15.22
N LEU A 145 -0.98 2.25 14.96
CA LEU A 145 -0.52 1.39 13.88
C LEU A 145 -1.07 -0.04 14.02
N LYS A 146 -1.07 -0.56 15.26
CA LYS A 146 -1.65 -1.86 15.58
C LYS A 146 -3.15 -1.85 15.35
N ALA A 147 -3.87 -0.81 15.81
CA ALA A 147 -5.31 -0.70 15.63
C ALA A 147 -5.72 -0.62 14.15
N PHE A 148 -4.96 0.10 13.33
CA PHE A 148 -5.17 0.13 11.88
C PHE A 148 -4.92 -1.24 11.25
N THR A 149 -3.87 -1.93 11.68
CA THR A 149 -3.54 -3.27 11.18
C THR A 149 -4.64 -4.27 11.51
N ASP A 150 -5.13 -4.27 12.75
CA ASP A 150 -6.22 -5.13 13.21
C ASP A 150 -7.53 -4.80 12.48
N THR A 151 -7.86 -3.51 12.32
CA THR A 151 -9.02 -3.06 11.54
C THR A 151 -8.97 -3.61 10.13
N ILE A 152 -7.84 -3.44 9.42
CA ILE A 152 -7.67 -3.98 8.07
C ILE A 152 -7.83 -5.50 8.10
N GLN A 153 -7.19 -6.19 9.04
CA GLN A 153 -7.24 -7.65 9.13
C GLN A 153 -8.68 -8.15 9.28
N TYR A 154 -9.51 -7.54 10.13
CA TYR A 154 -10.90 -7.96 10.29
C TYR A 154 -11.76 -7.71 9.05
N PHE A 155 -11.54 -6.61 8.33
CA PHE A 155 -12.20 -6.42 7.04
C PHE A 155 -11.76 -7.44 5.97
N LEU A 156 -10.57 -8.02 6.10
CA LEU A 156 -10.10 -9.06 5.18
C LEU A 156 -10.61 -10.45 5.57
N GLU A 157 -10.68 -10.76 6.86
CA GLU A 157 -11.13 -12.07 7.36
C GLU A 157 -12.65 -12.20 7.37
N PHE A 158 -13.34 -11.14 7.81
CA PHE A 158 -14.79 -11.10 8.01
C PHE A 158 -15.40 -9.84 7.36
N PRO A 159 -15.35 -9.68 6.02
CA PRO A 159 -15.69 -8.42 5.39
C PRO A 159 -17.12 -7.96 5.68
N SER A 160 -18.09 -8.89 5.65
CA SER A 160 -19.51 -8.62 5.94
C SER A 160 -19.72 -8.22 7.41
N ASP A 161 -19.17 -8.99 8.35
CA ASP A 161 -19.37 -8.77 9.79
C ASP A 161 -18.68 -7.49 10.27
N ALA A 162 -17.44 -7.25 9.85
CA ALA A 162 -16.71 -6.04 10.16
C ALA A 162 -17.43 -4.80 9.61
N LEU A 163 -17.89 -4.84 8.35
CA LEU A 163 -18.62 -3.74 7.74
C LEU A 163 -19.91 -3.42 8.51
N SER A 164 -20.69 -4.44 8.84
CA SER A 164 -21.94 -4.30 9.61
C SER A 164 -21.67 -3.73 11.02
N ALA A 165 -20.70 -4.30 11.73
CA ALA A 165 -20.35 -3.89 13.09
C ALA A 165 -19.87 -2.44 13.17
N PHE A 166 -18.94 -2.03 12.31
CA PHE A 166 -18.49 -0.63 12.28
C PHE A 166 -19.62 0.34 11.90
N ARG A 167 -20.46 0.00 10.89
CA ARG A 167 -21.63 0.82 10.52
C ARG A 167 -22.58 1.00 11.70
N ASN A 168 -22.86 -0.06 12.45
CA ASN A 168 -23.72 0.01 13.63
C ASN A 168 -23.11 0.87 14.75
N VAL A 169 -21.80 0.75 15.00
CA VAL A 169 -21.08 1.58 15.97
C VAL A 169 -21.16 3.06 15.61
N PHE A 170 -20.86 3.43 14.36
CA PHE A 170 -20.95 4.82 13.91
C PHE A 170 -22.38 5.37 13.97
N LYS A 171 -23.36 4.57 13.52
CA LYS A 171 -24.78 4.93 13.59
C LYS A 171 -25.25 5.15 15.03
N ARG A 172 -24.86 4.28 15.96
CA ARG A 172 -25.19 4.41 17.39
C ARG A 172 -24.57 5.68 18.00
N ARG A 173 -23.34 6.02 17.62
CA ARG A 173 -22.62 7.21 18.10
C ARG A 173 -23.06 8.50 17.41
N GLN A 174 -23.83 8.41 16.33
CA GLN A 174 -24.17 9.53 15.46
C GLN A 174 -22.90 10.24 14.91
N GLU A 175 -21.86 9.45 14.63
CA GLU A 175 -20.58 9.93 14.12
C GLU A 175 -20.45 9.62 12.62
N PHE A 176 -19.86 10.54 11.86
CA PHE A 176 -19.45 10.29 10.48
C PHE A 176 -18.07 9.65 10.49
N SER A 177 -17.92 8.47 9.88
CA SER A 177 -16.68 7.71 9.93
C SER A 177 -15.50 8.46 9.30
N ASP A 178 -15.73 9.23 8.24
CA ASP A 178 -14.69 10.05 7.59
C ASP A 178 -14.15 11.16 8.51
N VAL A 179 -15.02 11.73 9.35
CA VAL A 179 -14.61 12.73 10.37
C VAL A 179 -13.81 12.04 11.48
N VAL A 180 -14.25 10.85 11.90
CA VAL A 180 -13.56 10.07 12.93
C VAL A 180 -12.18 9.65 12.46
N THR A 181 -12.06 9.08 11.26
CA THR A 181 -10.77 8.63 10.71
C THR A 181 -9.83 9.81 10.48
N PHE A 182 -10.33 10.93 9.93
CA PHE A 182 -9.53 12.15 9.77
C PHE A 182 -8.93 12.66 11.08
N SER A 183 -9.64 12.50 12.20
CA SER A 183 -9.17 12.93 13.53
C SER A 183 -7.97 12.14 14.07
N TRP A 184 -7.64 10.97 13.51
CA TRP A 184 -6.51 10.15 13.97
C TRP A 184 -5.15 10.73 13.60
N LYS A 185 -5.10 11.55 12.54
CA LYS A 185 -3.87 12.23 12.11
C LYS A 185 -3.73 13.54 12.88
N ARG A 186 -2.63 13.70 13.62
CA ARG A 186 -2.37 14.89 14.41
C ARG A 186 -1.60 15.94 13.60
N PRO A 187 -1.99 17.22 13.66
CA PRO A 187 -1.21 18.31 13.06
C PRO A 187 0.21 18.37 13.64
N GLY A 188 1.20 18.55 12.77
CA GLY A 188 2.61 18.72 13.18
C GLY A 188 3.34 17.44 13.58
N VAL A 189 2.70 16.27 13.53
CA VAL A 189 3.36 14.97 13.74
C VAL A 189 3.83 14.43 12.40
N GLU A 190 5.13 14.12 12.31
CA GLU A 190 5.69 13.43 11.15
C GLU A 190 5.44 11.92 11.30
N TYR A 191 4.67 11.37 10.35
CA TYR A 191 4.32 9.96 10.34
C TYR A 191 5.20 9.19 9.37
N THR A 192 5.57 7.97 9.74
CA THR A 192 6.30 7.08 8.84
C THR A 192 5.42 6.63 7.67
N MET A 193 6.05 6.27 6.54
CA MET A 193 5.35 5.73 5.36
C MET A 193 4.48 4.49 5.71
N ASN A 194 4.96 3.62 6.60
CA ASN A 194 4.20 2.46 7.07
C ASN A 194 2.92 2.90 7.78
N TRP A 195 3.02 3.88 8.69
CA TRP A 195 1.85 4.43 9.38
C TRP A 195 0.86 5.04 8.39
N LEU A 196 1.32 5.87 7.44
CA LEU A 196 0.46 6.52 6.45
C LEU A 196 -0.26 5.50 5.56
N CYS A 197 0.43 4.45 5.12
CA CYS A 197 -0.18 3.38 4.34
C CYS A 197 -1.27 2.64 5.14
N ARG A 198 -0.99 2.27 6.40
CA ARG A 198 -1.98 1.57 7.26
C ARG A 198 -3.16 2.46 7.59
N TYR A 199 -2.91 3.73 7.90
CA TYR A 199 -3.94 4.74 8.12
C TYR A 199 -4.87 4.86 6.91
N LYS A 200 -4.33 5.01 5.69
CA LYS A 200 -5.14 5.14 4.47
C LYS A 200 -5.99 3.89 4.22
N MET A 201 -5.40 2.70 4.34
CA MET A 201 -6.13 1.44 4.16
C MET A 201 -7.24 1.27 5.21
N ALA A 202 -6.96 1.51 6.49
CA ALA A 202 -7.96 1.43 7.55
C ALA A 202 -9.07 2.47 7.38
N SER A 203 -8.72 3.71 7.00
CA SER A 203 -9.69 4.76 6.69
C SER A 203 -10.58 4.37 5.51
N ARG A 204 -10.00 3.76 4.46
CA ARG A 204 -10.73 3.26 3.29
C ARG A 204 -11.70 2.13 3.64
N CYS A 205 -11.34 1.24 4.58
CA CYS A 205 -12.25 0.22 5.11
C CYS A 205 -13.45 0.80 5.88
N LEU A 206 -13.24 1.93 6.57
CA LEU A 206 -14.25 2.57 7.42
C LEU A 206 -15.04 3.68 6.72
N SER A 207 -14.69 4.00 5.47
CA SER A 207 -15.29 5.09 4.72
C SER A 207 -16.82 5.04 4.75
N SER A 208 -17.45 6.20 4.95
CA SER A 208 -18.91 6.29 4.94
C SER A 208 -19.49 6.18 3.53
N HIS A 209 -18.68 6.51 2.52
CA HIS A 209 -19.01 6.39 1.11
C HIS A 209 -18.96 4.92 0.68
N ASP A 210 -19.83 4.54 -0.24
CA ASP A 210 -19.91 3.18 -0.80
C ASP A 210 -18.57 2.77 -1.41
N ASN A 211 -17.78 2.04 -0.62
CA ASN A 211 -16.52 1.48 -1.07
C ASN A 211 -16.81 0.17 -1.80
N LEU A 212 -16.88 0.26 -3.13
CA LEU A 212 -17.23 -0.87 -4.00
C LEU A 212 -16.35 -2.10 -3.78
N VAL A 213 -15.07 -1.93 -3.43
CA VAL A 213 -14.16 -3.05 -3.12
C VAL A 213 -14.58 -3.79 -1.86
N ILE A 214 -14.91 -3.05 -0.80
CA ILE A 214 -15.35 -3.64 0.48
C ILE A 214 -16.74 -4.26 0.34
N GLU A 215 -17.63 -3.65 -0.44
CA GLU A 215 -18.94 -4.21 -0.73
C GLU A 215 -18.86 -5.49 -1.58
N ALA A 216 -18.00 -5.52 -2.60
CA ALA A 216 -17.72 -6.73 -3.36
C ALA A 216 -17.08 -7.82 -2.48
N ALA A 217 -16.17 -7.44 -1.58
CA ALA A 217 -15.57 -8.35 -0.60
C ALA A 217 -16.61 -8.94 0.38
N ALA A 218 -17.59 -8.15 0.83
CA ALA A 218 -18.67 -8.60 1.71
C ALA A 218 -19.62 -9.62 1.06
N LYS A 219 -19.65 -9.68 -0.28
CA LYS A 219 -20.41 -10.70 -1.02
C LYS A 219 -19.65 -12.01 -1.17
N LEU A 220 -18.34 -12.03 -0.92
CA LEU A 220 -17.57 -13.28 -0.97
C LEU A 220 -18.00 -14.20 0.15
N ASN A 221 -18.19 -15.49 -0.18
CA ASN A 221 -18.30 -16.51 0.85
C ASN A 221 -16.91 -16.75 1.46
N THR A 222 -16.64 -16.10 2.59
CA THR A 222 -15.36 -16.18 3.32
C THR A 222 -15.35 -17.23 4.42
N ASP A 223 -16.32 -18.16 4.45
CA ASP A 223 -16.45 -19.18 5.51
C ASP A 223 -15.21 -20.09 5.62
N ARG A 224 -14.35 -20.11 4.59
CA ARG A 224 -13.13 -20.93 4.55
C ARG A 224 -11.95 -20.17 3.97
N PHE A 225 -10.88 -20.07 4.75
CA PHE A 225 -9.57 -19.61 4.29
C PHE A 225 -9.09 -20.44 3.10
N ARG A 226 -8.50 -19.78 2.10
CA ARG A 226 -7.90 -20.39 0.90
C ARG A 226 -8.83 -21.34 0.14
N ALA A 227 -10.13 -21.03 0.06
CA ALA A 227 -11.10 -21.85 -0.67
C ALA A 227 -11.42 -21.33 -2.09
N LEU A 228 -11.26 -20.03 -2.33
CA LEU A 228 -11.73 -19.35 -3.53
C LEU A 228 -10.71 -19.45 -4.66
N ASP A 229 -11.15 -19.58 -5.90
CA ASP A 229 -10.29 -19.49 -7.08
C ASP A 229 -10.09 -18.03 -7.54
N PHE A 230 -9.24 -17.80 -8.54
CA PHE A 230 -8.97 -16.43 -9.02
C PHE A 230 -10.23 -15.72 -9.54
N SER A 231 -11.11 -16.43 -10.24
CA SER A 231 -12.33 -15.86 -10.83
C SER A 231 -13.26 -15.25 -9.78
N SER A 232 -13.24 -15.78 -8.56
CA SER A 232 -14.02 -15.25 -7.43
C SER A 232 -13.65 -13.81 -7.06
N PHE A 233 -12.45 -13.34 -7.43
CA PHE A 233 -11.95 -12.00 -7.12
C PHE A 233 -12.10 -11.01 -8.29
N GLU A 234 -12.70 -11.42 -9.42
CA GLU A 234 -12.81 -10.57 -10.62
C GLU A 234 -13.56 -9.26 -10.33
N GLU A 235 -14.75 -9.33 -9.69
CA GLU A 235 -15.54 -8.14 -9.34
C GLU A 235 -14.73 -7.17 -8.47
N ILE A 236 -13.97 -7.69 -7.50
CA ILE A 236 -13.18 -6.89 -6.56
C ILE A 236 -12.10 -6.08 -7.29
N PHE A 237 -11.35 -6.71 -8.19
CA PHE A 237 -10.32 -6.01 -8.96
C PHE A 237 -10.88 -5.03 -10.00
N LEU A 238 -12.11 -5.25 -10.47
CA LEU A 238 -12.81 -4.30 -11.34
C LEU A 238 -13.35 -3.08 -10.56
N CYS A 239 -13.60 -3.23 -9.25
CA CYS A 239 -14.02 -2.15 -8.36
C CYS A 239 -12.87 -1.27 -7.87
N CYS A 240 -11.60 -1.67 -8.07
CA CYS A 240 -10.45 -0.89 -7.62
C CYS A 240 -10.33 0.43 -8.38
N SER A 241 -10.40 1.55 -7.65
CA SER A 241 -10.29 2.89 -8.22
C SER A 241 -8.89 3.50 -8.10
N ASP A 242 -8.15 3.09 -7.08
CA ASP A 242 -6.83 3.62 -6.76
C ASP A 242 -5.89 2.56 -6.16
N SER A 243 -4.68 3.00 -5.79
CA SER A 243 -3.66 2.11 -5.25
C SER A 243 -4.00 1.55 -3.86
N THR A 244 -4.79 2.27 -3.07
CA THR A 244 -5.23 1.80 -1.74
C THR A 244 -6.19 0.63 -1.89
N ASP A 245 -7.13 0.75 -2.83
CA ASP A 245 -8.06 -0.32 -3.18
C ASP A 245 -7.32 -1.57 -3.71
N LEU A 246 -6.30 -1.36 -4.56
CA LEU A 246 -5.45 -2.44 -5.07
C LEU A 246 -4.71 -3.16 -3.94
N LEU A 247 -4.14 -2.43 -2.98
CA LEU A 247 -3.45 -3.02 -1.83
C LEU A 247 -4.39 -3.81 -0.93
N LEU A 248 -5.60 -3.28 -0.67
CA LEU A 248 -6.62 -4.02 0.09
C LEU A 248 -7.01 -5.31 -0.63
N SER A 249 -7.28 -5.23 -1.92
CA SER A 249 -7.68 -6.38 -2.75
C SER A 249 -6.59 -7.46 -2.81
N VAL A 250 -5.32 -7.07 -2.92
CA VAL A 250 -4.17 -7.99 -2.89
C VAL A 250 -4.00 -8.66 -1.52
N ARG A 251 -4.31 -7.97 -0.42
CA ARG A 251 -4.32 -8.64 0.90
C ARG A 251 -5.50 -9.59 1.01
N LEU A 252 -6.66 -9.23 0.49
CA LEU A 252 -7.87 -10.06 0.53
C LEU A 252 -7.68 -11.38 -0.23
N ILE A 253 -7.23 -11.29 -1.49
CA ILE A 253 -6.93 -12.49 -2.29
C ILE A 253 -5.83 -13.33 -1.63
N GLY A 254 -4.82 -12.70 -1.01
CA GLY A 254 -3.77 -13.43 -0.29
C GLY A 254 -4.27 -14.28 0.89
N SER A 255 -5.40 -13.89 1.51
CA SER A 255 -6.02 -14.65 2.60
C SER A 255 -6.95 -15.77 2.10
N HIS A 256 -7.64 -15.55 0.98
CA HIS A 256 -8.77 -16.41 0.56
C HIS A 256 -8.53 -17.23 -0.70
N TRP A 257 -7.48 -16.94 -1.47
CA TRP A 257 -7.20 -17.65 -2.73
C TRP A 257 -6.57 -19.01 -2.49
N ASN A 258 -7.11 -20.01 -3.18
CA ASN A 258 -6.65 -21.40 -3.19
C ASN A 258 -5.49 -21.64 -4.18
N GLN A 259 -4.92 -20.57 -4.75
CA GLN A 259 -3.82 -20.60 -5.72
C GLN A 259 -4.17 -21.25 -7.07
N LYS A 260 -5.46 -21.42 -7.39
CA LYS A 260 -5.95 -21.99 -8.66
C LYS A 260 -6.80 -21.01 -9.45
N GLY A 261 -7.07 -21.37 -10.70
CA GLY A 261 -8.03 -20.65 -11.56
C GLY A 261 -7.45 -19.53 -12.41
N ILE A 262 -6.17 -19.13 -12.24
CA ILE A 262 -5.53 -18.14 -13.14
C ILE A 262 -5.52 -18.66 -14.58
N GLU A 263 -5.10 -19.91 -14.80
CA GLU A 263 -5.03 -20.50 -16.13
C GLU A 263 -6.39 -20.49 -16.84
N GLU A 264 -7.44 -20.87 -16.11
CA GLU A 264 -8.81 -20.85 -16.64
C GLU A 264 -9.31 -19.42 -16.88
N TYR A 265 -8.96 -18.49 -16.00
CA TYR A 265 -9.32 -17.08 -16.16
C TYR A 265 -8.68 -16.49 -17.43
N VAL A 266 -7.38 -16.68 -17.62
CA VAL A 266 -6.64 -16.18 -18.80
C VAL A 266 -7.18 -16.81 -20.08
N ARG A 267 -7.47 -18.13 -20.09
CA ARG A 267 -8.07 -18.79 -21.24
C ARG A 267 -9.43 -18.19 -21.63
N ARG A 268 -10.23 -17.81 -20.64
CA ARG A 268 -11.57 -17.24 -20.84
C ARG A 268 -11.55 -15.75 -21.21
N LYS A 269 -10.62 -14.97 -20.64
CA LYS A 269 -10.63 -13.50 -20.67
C LYS A 269 -9.48 -12.88 -21.45
N GLY A 270 -8.48 -13.67 -21.86
CA GLY A 270 -7.24 -13.16 -22.46
C GLY A 270 -6.24 -12.62 -21.44
N PHE A 271 -5.08 -12.21 -21.94
CA PHE A 271 -4.01 -11.57 -21.15
C PHE A 271 -4.27 -10.08 -20.90
N ASP A 272 -5.19 -9.49 -21.66
CA ASP A 272 -5.65 -8.09 -21.57
C ASP A 272 -6.79 -7.91 -20.55
N GLY A 273 -7.17 -8.97 -19.82
CA GLY A 273 -8.20 -8.91 -18.80
C GLY A 273 -7.92 -7.84 -17.74
N VAL A 274 -8.81 -6.86 -17.61
CA VAL A 274 -8.65 -5.71 -16.70
C VAL A 274 -8.40 -6.14 -15.25
N ALA A 275 -9.12 -7.15 -14.76
CA ALA A 275 -8.93 -7.66 -13.39
C ALA A 275 -7.54 -8.29 -13.19
N LEU A 276 -7.00 -8.96 -14.22
CA LEU A 276 -5.67 -9.56 -14.19
C LEU A 276 -4.58 -8.49 -14.11
N LEU A 277 -4.71 -7.44 -14.93
CA LEU A 277 -3.80 -6.30 -14.92
C LEU A 277 -3.89 -5.52 -13.60
N SER A 278 -5.10 -5.29 -13.08
CA SER A 278 -5.32 -4.69 -11.75
C SER A 278 -4.64 -5.52 -10.66
N PHE A 279 -4.80 -6.85 -10.67
CA PHE A 279 -4.14 -7.73 -9.73
C PHE A 279 -2.61 -7.62 -9.80
N ALA A 280 -2.04 -7.64 -11.01
CA ALA A 280 -0.61 -7.46 -11.22
C ALA A 280 -0.12 -6.09 -10.71
N LYS A 281 -0.84 -5.00 -11.01
CA LYS A 281 -0.56 -3.65 -10.51
C LYS A 281 -0.60 -3.59 -8.99
N GLY A 282 -1.55 -4.27 -8.35
CA GLY A 282 -1.61 -4.38 -6.90
C GLY A 282 -0.42 -5.15 -6.31
N ILE A 283 -0.01 -6.26 -6.91
CA ILE A 283 1.18 -7.01 -6.47
C ILE A 283 2.42 -6.11 -6.58
N ILE A 284 2.57 -5.37 -7.68
CA ILE A 284 3.65 -4.39 -7.87
C ILE A 284 3.62 -3.35 -6.75
N ALA A 285 2.47 -2.70 -6.50
CA ALA A 285 2.35 -1.69 -5.46
C ALA A 285 2.75 -2.23 -4.07
N ARG A 286 2.39 -3.50 -3.78
CA ARG A 286 2.78 -4.17 -2.54
C ARG A 286 4.29 -4.40 -2.46
N TRP A 287 4.94 -4.81 -3.55
CA TRP A 287 6.39 -4.97 -3.60
C TRP A 287 7.12 -3.63 -3.52
N GLU A 288 6.65 -2.60 -4.21
CA GLU A 288 7.20 -1.24 -4.11
C GLU A 288 7.15 -0.73 -2.67
N LEU A 289 6.03 -0.95 -1.97
CA LEU A 289 5.89 -0.64 -0.54
C LEU A 289 6.91 -1.42 0.30
N TYR A 290 7.08 -2.72 0.03
CA TYR A 290 8.05 -3.55 0.74
C TYR A 290 9.49 -3.05 0.58
N PHE A 291 9.93 -2.78 -0.65
CA PHE A 291 11.28 -2.25 -0.91
C PHE A 291 11.47 -0.84 -0.35
N SER A 292 10.42 -0.02 -0.30
CA SER A 292 10.47 1.32 0.31
C SER A 292 10.57 1.29 1.83
N LEU A 293 10.18 0.19 2.46
CA LEU A 293 10.20 -0.01 3.91
C LEU A 293 11.35 -0.94 4.36
N TYR A 294 12.26 -1.29 3.45
CA TYR A 294 13.36 -2.21 3.70
C TYR A 294 14.18 -1.82 4.94
N GLY A 295 14.50 -2.81 5.78
CA GLY A 295 15.17 -2.62 7.07
C GLY A 295 14.23 -2.48 8.28
N LYS A 296 12.91 -2.41 8.08
CA LYS A 296 11.90 -2.45 9.15
C LYS A 296 11.11 -3.76 9.06
N SER A 297 10.78 -4.35 10.22
CA SER A 297 10.20 -5.69 10.39
C SER A 297 8.83 -5.86 9.73
N ILE A 298 8.80 -6.00 8.40
CA ILE A 298 7.60 -6.38 7.65
C ILE A 298 7.74 -7.85 7.31
N THR A 299 6.73 -8.64 7.68
CA THR A 299 6.67 -10.06 7.34
C THR A 299 6.54 -10.24 5.83
N VAL A 300 7.61 -10.75 5.21
CA VAL A 300 7.73 -10.87 3.74
C VAL A 300 6.94 -12.05 3.18
N TRP A 301 6.46 -12.96 4.03
CA TRP A 301 5.93 -14.27 3.64
C TRP A 301 4.69 -14.22 2.74
N GLN A 302 3.69 -13.39 3.09
CA GLN A 302 2.43 -13.34 2.33
C GLN A 302 2.59 -12.87 0.87
N PRO A 303 3.40 -11.84 0.54
CA PRO A 303 3.65 -11.45 -0.85
C PRO A 303 4.19 -12.57 -1.75
N PHE A 304 5.06 -13.45 -1.24
CA PHE A 304 5.79 -14.41 -2.08
C PHE A 304 4.90 -15.51 -2.64
N ASP A 305 4.07 -16.16 -1.81
CA ASP A 305 3.20 -17.26 -2.25
C ASP A 305 2.25 -16.78 -3.35
N LEU A 306 1.63 -15.63 -3.11
CA LEU A 306 0.72 -14.99 -4.06
C LEU A 306 1.41 -14.70 -5.39
N THR A 307 2.62 -14.16 -5.30
CA THR A 307 3.40 -13.77 -6.47
C THR A 307 3.88 -14.98 -7.27
N ASP A 308 4.36 -16.04 -6.61
CA ASP A 308 4.83 -17.26 -7.26
C ASP A 308 3.72 -17.93 -8.04
N CYS A 309 2.56 -18.13 -7.40
CA CYS A 309 1.40 -18.72 -8.06
C CYS A 309 0.92 -17.87 -9.24
N PHE A 310 0.97 -16.55 -9.12
CA PHE A 310 0.64 -15.65 -10.23
C PHE A 310 1.61 -15.78 -11.40
N ILE A 311 2.92 -15.59 -11.17
CA ILE A 311 3.95 -15.71 -12.21
C ILE A 311 3.88 -17.07 -12.89
N TYR A 312 3.83 -18.15 -12.11
CA TYR A 312 3.79 -19.52 -12.62
C TYR A 312 2.53 -19.78 -13.44
N GLY A 313 1.37 -19.35 -12.94
CA GLY A 313 0.10 -19.44 -13.68
C GLY A 313 0.16 -18.72 -15.03
N MET A 314 0.73 -17.51 -15.06
CA MET A 314 0.90 -16.73 -16.29
C MET A 314 1.80 -17.43 -17.32
N TRP A 315 2.95 -17.96 -16.88
CA TRP A 315 3.86 -18.72 -17.76
C TRP A 315 3.23 -20.01 -18.29
N ARG A 316 2.46 -20.72 -17.46
CA ARG A 316 1.73 -21.92 -17.90
C ARG A 316 0.69 -21.60 -18.97
N CYS A 317 0.00 -20.47 -18.87
CA CYS A 317 -0.94 -20.05 -19.91
C CYS A 317 -0.27 -19.92 -21.27
N LEU A 318 0.97 -19.42 -21.34
CA LEU A 318 1.68 -19.29 -22.62
C LEU A 318 1.96 -20.63 -23.29
N ARG A 319 2.25 -21.66 -22.51
CA ARG A 319 2.60 -22.99 -23.03
C ARG A 319 1.44 -23.64 -23.77
N ASP A 320 0.22 -23.36 -23.31
CA ASP A 320 -1.00 -24.00 -23.80
C ASP A 320 -1.69 -23.22 -24.93
N LEU A 321 -1.13 -22.08 -25.36
CA LEU A 321 -1.71 -21.26 -26.44
C LEU A 321 -1.37 -21.82 -27.82
N GLU A 322 -2.33 -21.69 -28.73
CA GLU A 322 -2.13 -21.95 -30.15
C GLU A 322 -1.14 -20.94 -30.76
N THR A 323 -0.35 -21.36 -31.75
CA THR A 323 0.67 -20.53 -32.40
C THR A 323 0.12 -19.18 -32.88
N GLN A 324 -1.08 -19.16 -33.46
CA GLN A 324 -1.70 -17.93 -33.95
C GLN A 324 -1.95 -16.91 -32.82
N ALA A 325 -2.42 -17.37 -31.65
CA ALA A 325 -2.69 -16.51 -30.51
C ALA A 325 -1.39 -15.90 -29.93
N LEU A 326 -0.26 -16.61 -30.07
CA LEU A 326 1.05 -16.12 -29.62
C LEU A 326 1.58 -14.99 -30.50
N ASP A 327 1.31 -15.03 -31.81
CA ASP A 327 1.67 -13.95 -32.73
C ASP A 327 0.88 -12.68 -32.42
N ASP A 328 -0.42 -12.79 -32.19
CA ASP A 328 -1.30 -11.66 -31.85
C ASP A 328 -0.87 -11.00 -30.51
N LEU A 329 -0.55 -11.82 -29.50
CA LEU A 329 -0.04 -11.38 -28.19
C LEU A 329 1.25 -10.56 -28.30
N SER A 330 2.10 -10.84 -29.29
CA SER A 330 3.35 -10.11 -29.49
C SER A 330 3.17 -8.72 -30.12
N GLU A 331 2.02 -8.47 -30.76
CA GLU A 331 1.69 -7.20 -31.41
C GLU A 331 0.75 -6.33 -30.56
N ASP A 332 -0.02 -6.94 -29.67
CA ASP A 332 -0.97 -6.23 -28.81
C ASP A 332 -0.28 -5.53 -27.62
N HIS A 333 -0.32 -4.20 -27.64
CA HIS A 333 0.25 -3.37 -26.59
C HIS A 333 -0.38 -3.60 -25.20
N ALA A 334 -1.68 -3.84 -25.12
CA ALA A 334 -2.37 -4.05 -23.85
C ALA A 334 -1.91 -5.37 -23.19
N GLN A 335 -1.75 -6.41 -24.00
CA GLN A 335 -1.24 -7.69 -23.54
C GLN A 335 0.24 -7.60 -23.10
N LEU A 336 1.05 -6.83 -23.82
CA LEU A 336 2.43 -6.53 -23.42
C LEU A 336 2.50 -5.70 -22.14
N GLU A 337 1.50 -4.86 -21.83
CA GLU A 337 1.43 -4.15 -20.54
C GLU A 337 1.28 -5.14 -19.37
N THR A 338 0.44 -6.17 -19.52
CA THR A 338 0.32 -7.25 -18.53
C THR A 338 1.65 -7.99 -18.36
N TRP A 339 2.33 -8.34 -19.45
CA TRP A 339 3.64 -9.00 -19.38
C TRP A 339 4.74 -8.12 -18.78
N LEU A 340 4.70 -6.81 -19.04
CA LEU A 340 5.58 -5.86 -18.37
C LEU A 340 5.30 -5.85 -16.86
N ALA A 341 4.05 -5.96 -16.44
CA ALA A 341 3.72 -6.08 -15.02
C ALA A 341 4.27 -7.39 -14.44
N VAL A 342 4.08 -8.53 -15.11
CA VAL A 342 4.65 -9.83 -14.71
C VAL A 342 6.18 -9.78 -14.60
N PHE A 343 6.86 -9.13 -15.55
CA PHE A 343 8.31 -8.91 -15.50
C PHE A 343 8.74 -8.14 -14.25
N LYS A 344 8.06 -7.02 -13.94
CA LYS A 344 8.39 -6.23 -12.73
C LYS A 344 8.21 -7.05 -11.46
N ILE A 345 7.15 -7.84 -11.40
CA ILE A 345 6.86 -8.71 -10.26
C ILE A 345 7.95 -9.78 -10.11
N HIS A 346 8.36 -10.43 -11.21
CA HIS A 346 9.46 -11.38 -11.23
C HIS A 346 10.78 -10.75 -10.76
N TYR A 347 11.08 -9.54 -11.24
CA TYR A 347 12.23 -8.77 -10.78
C TYR A 347 12.23 -8.58 -9.26
N PHE A 348 11.09 -8.16 -8.67
CA PHE A 348 11.01 -7.95 -7.22
C PHE A 348 11.28 -9.21 -6.43
N VAL A 349 10.71 -10.34 -6.85
CA VAL A 349 10.94 -11.61 -6.14
C VAL A 349 12.40 -12.02 -6.19
N ARG A 350 13.04 -11.91 -7.37
CA ARG A 350 14.45 -12.27 -7.52
C ARG A 350 15.41 -11.30 -6.84
N SER A 351 14.98 -10.06 -6.67
CA SER A 351 15.69 -9.01 -5.92
C SER A 351 15.53 -9.15 -4.41
N CYS A 352 14.55 -9.94 -3.95
CA CYS A 352 14.36 -10.18 -2.53
C CYS A 352 15.17 -11.41 -2.09
N ARG A 353 15.75 -11.36 -0.90
CA ARG A 353 16.39 -12.53 -0.31
C ARG A 353 15.30 -13.57 0.00
N PRO A 354 15.32 -14.76 -0.60
CA PRO A 354 14.33 -15.77 -0.31
C PRO A 354 14.46 -16.24 1.15
N PRO A 355 13.35 -16.61 1.80
CA PRO A 355 13.44 -17.33 3.05
C PRO A 355 14.22 -18.65 2.85
N ALA A 356 15.03 -19.03 3.84
CA ALA A 356 15.99 -20.14 3.75
C ALA A 356 15.39 -21.54 3.48
N SER A 357 14.06 -21.66 3.39
CA SER A 357 13.35 -22.94 3.43
C SER A 357 12.75 -23.40 2.10
N GLU A 358 12.85 -22.66 0.99
CA GLU A 358 12.11 -23.04 -0.23
C GLU A 358 12.89 -22.81 -1.54
N GLU A 359 13.22 -23.91 -2.23
CA GLU A 359 13.61 -23.93 -3.64
C GLU A 359 12.36 -23.65 -4.50
N ARG A 360 12.11 -22.37 -4.81
CA ARG A 360 10.99 -21.96 -5.68
C ARG A 360 11.40 -21.84 -7.15
N SER A 361 10.43 -21.98 -8.04
CA SER A 361 10.60 -21.86 -9.50
C SER A 361 11.18 -20.49 -9.95
N ILE A 362 11.07 -19.47 -9.10
CA ILE A 362 11.48 -18.08 -9.34
C ILE A 362 13.01 -17.88 -9.28
N VAL A 363 13.79 -18.93 -9.05
CA VAL A 363 15.26 -18.87 -9.14
C VAL A 363 15.72 -18.50 -10.56
N LYS A 364 14.99 -18.91 -11.60
CA LYS A 364 15.40 -18.71 -12.99
C LYS A 364 15.35 -17.24 -13.42
N SER A 365 16.34 -16.83 -14.21
CA SER A 365 16.35 -15.53 -14.87
C SER A 365 15.16 -15.38 -15.83
N TRP A 366 14.80 -14.13 -16.14
CA TRP A 366 13.71 -13.84 -17.08
C TRP A 366 13.96 -14.44 -18.46
N GLU A 367 15.22 -14.39 -18.90
CA GLU A 367 15.68 -15.03 -20.14
C GLU A 367 15.49 -16.54 -20.11
N ASN A 368 15.92 -17.20 -19.03
CA ASN A 368 15.78 -18.64 -18.89
C ASN A 368 14.31 -19.08 -18.87
N LEU A 369 13.43 -18.33 -18.18
CA LEU A 369 12.00 -18.59 -18.20
C LEU A 369 11.40 -18.41 -19.59
N SER A 370 11.79 -17.36 -20.32
CA SER A 370 11.31 -17.12 -21.68
C SER A 370 11.68 -18.27 -22.61
N LEU A 371 12.93 -18.75 -22.56
CA LEU A 371 13.41 -19.87 -23.37
C LEU A 371 12.79 -21.22 -22.97
N GLU A 372 12.55 -21.44 -21.67
CA GLU A 372 11.96 -22.67 -21.17
C GLU A 372 10.48 -22.82 -21.56
N TYR A 373 9.70 -21.73 -21.45
CA TYR A 373 8.26 -21.77 -21.72
C TYR A 373 7.91 -21.52 -23.18
N LEU A 374 8.83 -20.93 -23.96
CA LEU A 374 8.67 -20.69 -25.40
C LEU A 374 9.80 -21.34 -26.22
N PRO A 375 9.98 -22.68 -26.17
CA PRO A 375 11.13 -23.35 -26.80
C PRO A 375 11.00 -23.45 -28.34
N ASN A 376 9.80 -23.28 -28.89
CA ASN A 376 9.54 -23.53 -30.30
C ASN A 376 9.93 -22.33 -31.18
N SER A 377 10.45 -22.59 -32.38
CA SER A 377 10.84 -21.53 -33.32
C SER A 377 9.67 -20.63 -33.74
N GLU A 378 8.46 -21.19 -33.80
CA GLU A 378 7.22 -20.46 -34.06
C GLU A 378 6.93 -19.41 -32.98
N GLN A 379 7.42 -19.60 -31.76
CA GLN A 379 7.21 -18.70 -30.62
C GLN A 379 8.33 -17.65 -30.47
N SER A 380 9.29 -17.65 -31.39
CA SER A 380 10.48 -16.79 -31.32
C SER A 380 10.14 -15.30 -31.31
N LYS A 381 9.07 -14.88 -31.98
CA LYS A 381 8.63 -13.49 -32.01
C LYS A 381 8.20 -13.01 -30.63
N LEU A 382 7.32 -13.76 -29.96
CA LEU A 382 6.90 -13.48 -28.59
C LEU A 382 8.08 -13.58 -27.62
N CYS A 383 8.92 -14.62 -27.73
CA CYS A 383 10.11 -14.78 -26.89
C CYS A 383 11.02 -13.54 -26.99
N ASN A 384 11.30 -13.07 -28.20
CA ASN A 384 12.07 -11.84 -28.44
C ASN A 384 11.39 -10.60 -27.85
N ALA A 385 10.06 -10.48 -27.93
CA ALA A 385 9.32 -9.39 -27.32
C ALA A 385 9.47 -9.40 -25.78
N LEU A 386 9.32 -10.55 -25.14
CA LEU A 386 9.51 -10.71 -23.69
C LEU A 386 10.96 -10.45 -23.27
N LEU A 387 11.95 -10.94 -24.02
CA LEU A 387 13.36 -10.64 -23.78
C LEU A 387 13.66 -9.14 -23.87
N ARG A 388 13.02 -8.45 -24.83
CA ARG A 388 13.13 -7.00 -24.97
C ARG A 388 12.54 -6.24 -23.79
N LEU A 389 11.46 -6.73 -23.17
CA LEU A 389 10.96 -6.12 -21.92
C LEU A 389 12.04 -6.15 -20.83
N GLY A 390 12.74 -7.28 -20.69
CA GLY A 390 13.86 -7.41 -19.76
C GLY A 390 14.98 -6.42 -20.06
N SER A 391 15.47 -6.35 -21.30
CA SER A 391 16.59 -5.46 -21.65
C SER A 391 16.27 -3.97 -21.48
N VAL A 392 15.01 -3.57 -21.73
CA VAL A 392 14.58 -2.17 -21.60
C VAL A 392 14.32 -1.78 -20.14
N HIS A 393 13.67 -2.65 -19.37
CA HIS A 393 13.17 -2.28 -18.04
C HIS A 393 14.07 -2.70 -16.88
N ASP A 394 14.93 -3.72 -17.05
CA ASP A 394 15.83 -4.20 -16.00
C ASP A 394 16.76 -3.09 -15.47
N PRO A 395 17.45 -2.27 -16.30
CA PRO A 395 18.30 -1.20 -15.78
C PRO A 395 17.53 -0.15 -14.97
N VAL A 396 16.30 0.15 -15.38
CA VAL A 396 15.42 1.09 -14.67
C VAL A 396 14.99 0.51 -13.32
N MET A 397 14.61 -0.77 -13.30
CA MET A 397 14.23 -1.49 -12.08
C MET A 397 15.39 -1.60 -11.11
N ARG A 398 16.60 -1.97 -11.57
CA ARG A 398 17.83 -2.02 -10.75
C ARG A 398 18.18 -0.69 -10.12
N LYS A 399 18.13 0.38 -10.90
CA LYS A 399 18.41 1.72 -10.37
C LYS A 399 17.42 2.13 -9.29
N ARG A 400 16.15 1.74 -9.43
CA ARG A 400 15.08 2.17 -8.53
C ARG A 400 14.90 1.27 -7.32
N PHE A 401 15.09 -0.02 -7.49
CA PHE A 401 14.90 -1.09 -6.51
C PHE A 401 16.09 -2.03 -6.57
N PRO A 402 17.24 -1.62 -6.01
CA PRO A 402 18.45 -2.43 -6.08
C PRO A 402 18.21 -3.81 -5.45
N PRO A 403 18.77 -4.89 -6.03
CA PRO A 403 18.70 -6.22 -5.44
C PRO A 403 19.26 -6.23 -4.01
N GLN A 404 18.61 -6.98 -3.12
CA GLN A 404 19.09 -7.17 -1.76
C GLN A 404 20.34 -8.05 -1.75
N GLU A 405 21.21 -7.85 -0.78
CA GLU A 405 22.36 -8.73 -0.57
C GLU A 405 21.90 -10.17 -0.31
N GLY A 406 22.49 -11.11 -1.05
CA GLY A 406 22.12 -12.52 -1.02
C GLY A 406 20.82 -12.85 -1.74
N SER A 407 20.22 -11.90 -2.46
CA SER A 407 19.16 -12.19 -3.43
C SER A 407 19.71 -12.94 -4.65
N GLN A 408 18.82 -13.53 -5.46
CA GLN A 408 19.24 -14.31 -6.62
C GLN A 408 19.99 -13.45 -7.64
N ILE A 409 19.55 -12.21 -7.85
CA ILE A 409 20.22 -11.28 -8.78
C ILE A 409 21.63 -10.92 -8.25
N ASP A 410 21.76 -10.62 -6.95
CA ASP A 410 23.07 -10.32 -6.33
C ASP A 410 24.07 -11.49 -6.46
N VAL A 411 23.60 -12.73 -6.27
CA VAL A 411 24.44 -13.94 -6.40
C VAL A 411 24.93 -14.12 -7.84
N GLU A 412 24.06 -13.93 -8.83
CA GLU A 412 24.41 -14.05 -10.25
C GLU A 412 25.42 -12.97 -10.67
N GLU A 413 25.22 -11.73 -10.24
CA GLU A 413 26.15 -10.63 -10.51
C GLU A 413 27.54 -10.90 -9.93
N LYS A 414 27.61 -11.34 -8.66
CA LYS A 414 28.87 -11.70 -8.01
C LYS A 414 29.58 -12.82 -8.75
N THR A 415 28.83 -13.86 -9.16
CA THR A 415 29.38 -14.99 -9.93
C THR A 415 29.93 -14.54 -11.28
N LEU A 416 29.23 -13.63 -11.98
CA LEU A 416 29.70 -13.07 -13.25
C LEU A 416 31.02 -12.29 -13.06
N ILE A 417 31.10 -11.41 -12.05
CA ILE A 417 32.32 -10.65 -11.75
C ILE A 417 33.49 -11.58 -11.40
N GLU A 418 33.25 -12.64 -10.62
CA GLU A 418 34.25 -13.66 -10.32
C GLU A 418 34.72 -14.42 -11.57
N SER A 419 33.83 -14.69 -12.53
CA SER A 419 34.20 -15.35 -13.79
C SER A 419 35.08 -14.46 -14.68
N TYR A 420 34.81 -13.15 -14.72
CA TYR A 420 35.62 -12.17 -15.47
C TYR A 420 36.98 -11.92 -14.84
N THR A 421 37.11 -12.00 -13.52
CA THR A 421 38.40 -11.80 -12.83
C THR A 421 39.34 -13.00 -12.91
N ARG A 422 38.82 -14.19 -13.23
CA ARG A 422 39.61 -15.42 -13.43
C ARG A 422 40.06 -15.65 -14.88
N SER A 423 39.43 -14.97 -15.84
CA SER A 423 39.77 -15.04 -17.27
C SER A 423 40.82 -14.00 -17.61
#